data_AF-A0A199VUN5-F1
#
_entry.id   AF-A0A199VUN5-F1
#
_cell.length_a   1.000
_cell.length_b   1.000
_cell.length_c   1.000
_cell.angle_alpha   90.00
_cell.angle_beta   90.00
_cell.angle_gamma   90.00
#
_symmetry.space_group_name_H-M   'P 1'
#
loop_
_entity.id
_entity.type
_entity.pdbx_description
1 polymer ?
#
loop_
_entity_poly.entity_id
_entity_poly.type
_entity_poly.pdbx_seq_one_letter_code
_entity_poly.pdbx_strand_id
1 'polypeptide(L)'
;AGRRCGLVWFRADLRVHDNEALAAASDASLSLLPVYLFDPRDYGRSSSGFDRTGPYRAAFLRDSVADLRRRLRARGSDLVVRIGRPEVVLPELARAAGADAVYAHREVSHDEVRAEERVAKAMEKEGVEVKYFWGSTLYHVDDLPFDLDRMPSTYGSFREKVQGVAVRRTIEALDQIKGLPKRGGVEPGEIPTLAELGLNPGPAMSQDGKPAAVTSSLVGGETEALERLKKFAAECSMQPKKGDKDSTRDSIYGANFSCKISPWLATGCLSPRFMYEELKKTATKAISAATNQKNGAAGSDNGMNWLMFELLWRDFFRFVTKKYSTGKNAEVVPATACTGALA
;
A
#
# COMPACT_ATOMS: atom_id res chain seq x y z
N ALA A 1 32.04 -10.04 15.20
CA ALA A 1 31.18 -9.60 14.08
C ALA A 1 29.97 -10.53 14.02
N GLY A 2 28.91 -10.37 14.79
CA GLY A 2 28.07 -9.20 15.01
C GLY A 2 26.67 -9.67 14.60
N ARG A 3 25.93 -10.24 15.57
CA ARG A 3 24.60 -10.84 15.42
C ARG A 3 23.56 -9.73 15.16
N ARG A 4 23.48 -9.22 13.92
CA ARG A 4 22.61 -8.09 13.54
C ARG A 4 21.17 -8.58 13.34
N CYS A 5 20.23 -8.11 14.15
CA CYS A 5 18.81 -8.36 13.94
C CYS A 5 18.17 -7.11 13.34
N GLY A 6 17.48 -7.26 12.21
CA GLY A 6 16.70 -6.19 11.60
C GLY A 6 15.24 -6.31 11.98
N LEU A 7 14.64 -5.25 12.52
CA LEU A 7 13.19 -5.14 12.68
C LEU A 7 12.57 -4.67 11.36
N VAL A 8 11.58 -5.38 10.83
CA VAL A 8 10.81 -4.92 9.66
C VAL A 8 9.43 -4.50 10.14
N TRP A 9 9.19 -3.19 10.19
CA TRP A 9 7.92 -2.63 10.66
C TRP A 9 6.96 -2.44 9.48
N PHE A 10 6.00 -3.36 9.39
CA PHE A 10 4.92 -3.32 8.42
C PHE A 10 3.79 -2.36 8.85
N ARG A 11 3.26 -1.64 7.86
CA ARG A 11 2.09 -0.75 7.96
C ARG A 11 1.20 -0.94 6.73
N ALA A 12 1.14 0.04 5.82
CA ALA A 12 0.38 0.01 4.57
C ALA A 12 1.18 -0.64 3.42
N ASP A 13 1.89 -1.73 3.73
CA ASP A 13 2.80 -2.47 2.86
C ASP A 13 2.74 -3.98 3.15
N LEU A 14 1.55 -4.51 3.44
CA LEU A 14 1.27 -5.88 3.88
C LEU A 14 1.47 -6.94 2.78
N ARG A 15 2.68 -7.02 2.25
CA ARG A 15 3.10 -7.93 1.17
C ARG A 15 4.57 -8.31 1.28
N VAL A 16 4.91 -9.45 0.67
CA VAL A 16 6.29 -9.89 0.47
C VAL A 16 6.83 -9.50 -0.91
N HIS A 17 6.00 -9.49 -1.95
CA HIS A 17 6.45 -9.05 -3.28
C HIS A 17 6.75 -7.55 -3.32
N ASP A 18 7.75 -7.15 -4.10
CA ASP A 18 8.07 -5.75 -4.34
C ASP A 18 8.11 -4.90 -3.06
N ASN A 19 8.78 -5.41 -2.03
CA ASN A 19 8.91 -4.76 -0.72
C ASN A 19 10.39 -4.47 -0.44
N GLU A 20 10.78 -3.22 -0.63
CA GLU A 20 12.17 -2.77 -0.52
C GLU A 20 12.66 -2.76 0.93
N ALA A 21 11.79 -2.39 1.88
CA ALA A 21 12.15 -2.43 3.30
C ALA A 21 12.48 -3.86 3.75
N LEU A 22 11.68 -4.84 3.33
CA LEU A 22 11.92 -6.26 3.63
C LEU A 22 13.19 -6.77 2.95
N ALA A 23 13.40 -6.45 1.67
CA ALA A 23 14.60 -6.86 0.93
C ALA A 23 15.87 -6.28 1.54
N ALA A 24 15.91 -4.96 1.78
CA ALA A 24 17.05 -4.29 2.37
C ALA A 24 17.36 -4.80 3.79
N ALA A 25 16.33 -5.08 4.59
CA ALA A 25 16.51 -5.68 5.91
C ALA A 25 17.14 -7.07 5.81
N SER A 26 16.63 -7.89 4.89
CA SER A 26 17.15 -9.24 4.64
C SER A 26 18.61 -9.21 4.24
N ASP A 27 19.04 -8.29 3.38
CA ASP A 27 20.44 -8.19 2.96
C ASP A 27 21.36 -7.75 4.10
N ALA A 28 20.92 -6.78 4.90
CA ALA A 28 21.76 -6.16 5.93
C ALA A 28 21.83 -6.93 7.26
N SER A 29 20.87 -7.83 7.54
CA SER A 29 20.69 -8.45 8.86
C SER A 29 20.94 -9.95 8.84
N LEU A 30 21.34 -10.56 9.96
CA LEU A 30 21.49 -12.02 10.10
C LEU A 30 20.20 -12.72 10.51
N SER A 31 19.32 -12.02 11.21
CA SER A 31 17.95 -12.45 11.53
C SER A 31 17.00 -11.29 11.32
N LEU A 32 15.73 -11.60 11.07
CA LEU A 32 14.69 -10.60 10.92
C LEU A 32 13.60 -10.78 11.96
N LEU A 33 13.06 -9.67 12.43
CA LEU A 33 11.88 -9.60 13.25
C LEU A 33 10.80 -8.80 12.49
N PRO A 34 9.99 -9.43 11.64
CA PRO A 34 8.81 -8.79 11.05
C PRO A 34 7.80 -8.44 12.14
N VAL A 35 7.33 -7.19 12.16
CA VAL A 35 6.40 -6.67 13.16
C VAL A 35 5.25 -5.94 12.49
N TYR A 36 4.02 -6.20 12.94
CA TYR A 36 2.86 -5.38 12.66
C TYR A 36 2.20 -4.93 13.96
N LEU A 37 1.83 -3.65 14.04
CA LEU A 37 1.25 -3.06 15.23
C LEU A 37 -0.15 -2.54 14.92
N PHE A 38 -1.14 -3.03 15.66
CA PHE A 38 -2.46 -2.42 15.72
C PHE A 38 -2.36 -1.20 16.63
N ASP A 39 -2.20 -0.01 16.05
CA ASP A 39 -2.09 1.24 16.80
C ASP A 39 -3.48 1.62 17.36
N PRO A 40 -3.65 1.76 18.69
CA PRO A 40 -4.92 2.15 19.28
C PRO A 40 -5.47 3.48 18.73
N ARG A 41 -4.61 4.35 18.21
CA ARG A 41 -5.02 5.63 17.59
C ARG A 41 -5.84 5.44 16.32
N ASP A 42 -5.73 4.32 15.63
CA ASP A 42 -6.47 4.06 14.38
C ASP A 42 -7.90 3.59 14.65
N TYR A 43 -8.22 3.35 15.91
CA TYR A 43 -9.49 2.86 16.40
C TYR A 43 -10.16 3.88 17.35
N GLY A 44 -11.46 3.74 17.56
CA GLY A 44 -12.26 4.73 18.29
C GLY A 44 -12.76 5.86 17.39
N ARG A 45 -13.25 6.95 18.01
CA ARG A 45 -13.91 8.05 17.30
C ARG A 45 -12.92 9.10 16.79
N SER A 46 -13.14 9.55 15.56
CA SER A 46 -12.55 10.74 14.97
C SER A 46 -13.10 12.01 15.62
N SER A 47 -12.47 13.16 15.34
CA SER A 47 -12.97 14.47 15.76
C SER A 47 -14.38 14.79 15.26
N SER A 48 -14.80 14.19 14.15
CA SER A 48 -16.17 14.27 13.61
C SER A 48 -17.15 13.26 14.21
N GLY A 49 -16.75 12.48 15.22
CA GLY A 49 -17.62 11.52 15.90
C GLY A 49 -17.83 10.18 15.18
N PHE A 50 -17.30 10.00 13.97
CA PHE A 50 -17.31 8.72 13.25
C PHE A 50 -16.16 7.83 13.67
N ASP A 51 -16.28 6.50 13.51
CA ASP A 51 -15.16 5.59 13.74
C ASP A 51 -14.00 5.94 12.81
N ARG A 52 -12.79 6.11 13.38
CA ARG A 52 -11.58 6.31 12.58
C ARG A 52 -11.39 5.15 11.61
N THR A 53 -11.55 3.92 12.12
CA THR A 53 -11.60 2.69 11.33
C THR A 53 -12.86 1.90 11.64
N GLY A 54 -13.79 1.86 10.67
CA GLY A 54 -15.02 1.07 10.78
C GLY A 54 -14.79 -0.44 10.66
N PRO A 55 -15.81 -1.25 11.01
CA PRO A 55 -15.68 -2.71 11.14
C PRO A 55 -15.28 -3.41 9.84
N TYR A 56 -15.75 -2.95 8.68
CA TYR A 56 -15.40 -3.55 7.39
C TYR A 56 -13.91 -3.42 7.05
N ARG A 57 -13.33 -2.22 7.26
CA ARG A 57 -11.91 -1.99 7.00
C ARG A 57 -11.04 -2.68 8.05
N ALA A 58 -11.47 -2.71 9.31
CA ALA A 58 -10.78 -3.46 10.34
C ALA A 58 -10.75 -4.97 10.05
N ALA A 59 -11.87 -5.56 9.62
CA ALA A 59 -11.92 -6.97 9.24
C ALA A 59 -10.97 -7.26 8.06
N PHE A 60 -11.03 -6.46 7.00
CA PHE A 60 -10.13 -6.57 5.85
C PHE A 60 -8.64 -6.44 6.25
N LEU A 61 -8.32 -5.52 7.15
CA LEU A 61 -6.96 -5.33 7.65
C LEU A 61 -6.47 -6.54 8.47
N ARG A 62 -7.32 -7.10 9.33
CA ARG A 62 -7.01 -8.34 10.07
C ARG A 62 -6.73 -9.51 9.15
N ASP A 63 -7.54 -9.69 8.11
CA ASP A 63 -7.34 -10.74 7.11
C ASP A 63 -6.01 -10.52 6.37
N SER A 64 -5.68 -9.26 6.07
CA SER A 64 -4.43 -8.89 5.42
C SER A 64 -3.19 -9.19 6.27
N VAL A 65 -3.25 -8.88 7.56
CA VAL A 65 -2.19 -9.19 8.53
C VAL A 65 -2.06 -10.71 8.72
N ALA A 66 -3.18 -11.44 8.77
CA ALA A 66 -3.19 -12.90 8.86
C ALA A 66 -2.56 -13.55 7.63
N ASP A 67 -2.85 -13.03 6.42
CA ASP A 67 -2.24 -13.50 5.19
C ASP A 67 -0.73 -13.22 5.15
N LEU A 68 -0.30 -12.00 5.53
CA LEU A 68 1.11 -11.67 5.64
C LEU A 68 1.84 -12.64 6.58
N ARG A 69 1.28 -12.92 7.77
CA ARG A 69 1.83 -13.90 8.71
C ARG A 69 1.99 -15.28 8.07
N ARG A 70 0.95 -15.80 7.41
CA ARG A 70 1.02 -17.10 6.71
C ARG A 70 2.12 -17.10 5.64
N ARG A 71 2.24 -16.02 4.85
CA ARG A 71 3.22 -15.91 3.76
C ARG A 71 4.65 -15.79 4.26
N LEU A 72 4.88 -15.14 5.40
CA LEU A 72 6.18 -15.09 6.08
C LEU A 72 6.55 -16.46 6.67
N ARG A 73 5.60 -17.18 7.29
CA ARG A 73 5.80 -18.55 7.79
C ARG A 73 6.15 -19.54 6.69
N ALA A 74 5.48 -19.45 5.55
CA ALA A 74 5.80 -20.27 4.38
C ALA A 74 7.23 -20.05 3.84
N ARG A 75 7.89 -18.96 4.26
CA ARG A 75 9.26 -18.58 3.88
C ARG A 75 10.26 -18.72 5.02
N GLY A 76 9.92 -19.44 6.09
CA GLY A 76 10.85 -19.70 7.21
C GLY A 76 10.96 -18.58 8.25
N SER A 77 10.07 -17.59 8.25
CA SER A 77 10.00 -16.51 9.24
C SER A 77 8.67 -16.54 10.00
N ASP A 78 8.29 -15.44 10.66
CA ASP A 78 6.95 -15.23 11.25
C ASP A 78 6.63 -13.73 11.32
N LEU A 79 5.42 -13.36 11.75
CA LEU A 79 5.01 -11.99 12.01
C LEU A 79 4.67 -11.80 13.49
N VAL A 80 5.44 -10.96 14.17
CA VAL A 80 5.11 -10.49 15.53
C VAL A 80 4.00 -9.45 15.43
N VAL A 81 2.91 -9.69 16.14
CA VAL A 81 1.74 -8.81 16.19
C VAL A 81 1.53 -8.33 17.62
N ARG A 82 1.29 -7.03 17.79
CA ARG A 82 0.94 -6.41 19.07
C ARG A 82 -0.13 -5.35 18.87
N ILE A 83 -0.86 -5.04 19.93
CA ILE A 83 -1.65 -3.81 20.05
C ILE A 83 -0.82 -2.81 20.83
N GLY A 84 -0.63 -1.61 20.28
CA GLY A 84 0.11 -0.57 20.99
C GLY A 84 0.69 0.49 20.08
N ARG A 85 1.15 1.58 20.70
CA ARG A 85 1.77 2.69 19.99
C ARG A 85 3.16 2.29 19.47
N PRO A 86 3.48 2.48 18.19
CA PRO A 86 4.78 2.14 17.61
C PRO A 86 5.98 2.70 18.37
N GLU A 87 5.89 3.94 18.83
CA GLU A 87 6.97 4.61 19.59
C GLU A 87 7.20 4.03 21.00
N VAL A 88 6.35 3.11 21.46
CA VAL A 88 6.48 2.40 22.74
C VAL A 88 6.87 0.95 22.50
N VAL A 89 6.14 0.26 21.62
CA VAL A 89 6.29 -1.18 21.40
C VAL A 89 7.55 -1.52 20.61
N LEU A 90 7.89 -0.72 19.59
CA LEU A 90 9.08 -1.02 18.76
C LEU A 90 10.38 -0.97 19.57
N PRO A 91 10.64 0.04 20.45
CA PRO A 91 11.81 0.03 21.33
C PRO A 91 11.89 -1.20 22.24
N GLU A 92 10.77 -1.64 22.81
CA GLU A 92 10.71 -2.85 23.64
C GLU A 92 11.11 -4.10 22.84
N LEU A 93 10.56 -4.25 21.64
CA LEU A 93 10.91 -5.36 20.75
C LEU A 93 12.37 -5.29 20.27
N ALA A 94 12.88 -4.08 20.01
CA ALA A 94 14.27 -3.88 19.60
C ALA A 94 15.24 -4.33 20.71
N ARG A 95 14.99 -3.94 21.96
CA ARG A 95 15.78 -4.40 23.12
C ARG A 95 15.71 -5.91 23.29
N ALA A 96 14.51 -6.50 23.23
CA ALA A 96 14.31 -7.93 23.41
C ALA A 96 15.05 -8.75 22.34
N ALA A 97 14.94 -8.34 21.08
CA ALA A 97 15.59 -8.99 19.94
C ALA A 97 17.09 -8.72 19.85
N GLY A 98 17.57 -7.62 20.44
CA GLY A 98 18.89 -7.07 20.16
C GLY A 98 18.99 -6.56 18.72
N ALA A 99 17.95 -5.86 18.26
CA ALA A 99 17.93 -5.24 16.94
C ALA A 99 18.81 -3.99 16.88
N ASP A 100 19.49 -3.77 15.75
CA ASP A 100 20.34 -2.60 15.51
C ASP A 100 19.75 -1.64 14.47
N ALA A 101 18.75 -2.10 13.71
CA ALA A 101 18.02 -1.26 12.77
C ALA A 101 16.53 -1.64 12.65
N VAL A 102 15.71 -0.64 12.34
CA VAL A 102 14.30 -0.76 11.95
C VAL A 102 14.17 -0.35 10.49
N TYR A 103 13.51 -1.17 9.69
CA TYR A 103 13.24 -0.96 8.27
C TYR A 103 11.74 -0.80 8.09
N ALA A 104 11.31 0.28 7.43
CA ALA A 104 9.89 0.55 7.18
C ALA A 104 9.70 1.31 5.85
N HIS A 105 8.55 1.16 5.21
CA HIS A 105 8.16 2.11 4.16
C HIS A 105 7.91 3.50 4.73
N ARG A 106 8.10 4.57 3.94
CA ARG A 106 7.82 5.95 4.30
C ARG A 106 6.37 6.33 4.00
N GLU A 107 5.71 6.94 4.97
CA GLU A 107 4.39 7.55 4.80
C GLU A 107 4.46 9.07 4.58
N VAL A 108 3.34 9.63 4.14
CA VAL A 108 3.26 11.04 3.72
C VAL A 108 2.19 11.84 4.46
N SER A 109 1.23 11.14 5.06
CA SER A 109 0.11 11.72 5.77
C SER A 109 0.51 12.22 7.17
N HIS A 110 -0.18 13.25 7.65
CA HIS A 110 0.19 13.98 8.88
C HIS A 110 0.39 13.08 10.11
N ASP A 111 -0.55 12.17 10.38
CA ASP A 111 -0.51 11.35 11.60
C ASP A 111 0.60 10.31 11.54
N GLU A 112 0.79 9.69 10.37
CA GLU A 112 1.82 8.70 10.11
C GLU A 112 3.21 9.31 10.15
N VAL A 113 3.40 10.51 9.56
CA VAL A 113 4.69 11.24 9.62
C VAL A 113 5.02 11.60 11.07
N ARG A 114 4.06 12.09 11.86
CA ARG A 114 4.29 12.36 13.28
C ARG A 114 4.58 11.07 14.08
N ALA A 115 3.97 9.94 13.70
CA ALA A 115 4.29 8.65 14.31
C ALA A 115 5.72 8.21 13.98
N GLU A 116 6.16 8.38 12.73
CA GLU A 116 7.55 8.14 12.32
C GLU A 116 8.54 9.01 13.12
N GLU A 117 8.26 10.29 13.30
CA GLU A 117 9.10 11.19 14.11
C GLU A 117 9.21 10.74 15.58
N ARG A 118 8.10 10.27 16.17
CA ARG A 118 8.11 9.74 17.55
C ARG A 118 8.88 8.43 17.63
N VAL A 119 8.74 7.54 16.65
CA VAL A 119 9.49 6.28 16.57
C VAL A 119 10.98 6.56 16.41
N ALA A 120 11.37 7.45 15.51
CA ALA A 120 12.77 7.83 15.30
C ALA A 120 13.41 8.35 16.60
N LYS A 121 12.74 9.27 17.31
CA LYS A 121 13.20 9.78 18.61
C LYS A 121 13.27 8.71 19.70
N ALA A 122 12.35 7.73 19.67
CA ALA A 122 12.37 6.63 20.64
C ALA A 122 13.51 5.64 20.36
N MET A 123 13.77 5.34 19.09
CA MET A 123 14.84 4.44 18.64
C MET A 123 16.23 5.02 18.81
N GLU A 124 16.39 6.33 18.64
CA GLU A 124 17.65 7.03 18.90
C GLU A 124 18.14 6.79 20.34
N LYS A 125 17.23 6.78 21.32
CA LYS A 125 17.55 6.49 22.72
C LYS A 125 18.02 5.06 22.96
N GLU A 126 17.62 4.13 22.09
CA GLU A 126 18.04 2.73 22.12
C GLU A 126 19.30 2.47 21.28
N GLY A 127 19.82 3.49 20.58
CA GLY A 127 20.95 3.34 19.65
C GLY A 127 20.59 2.51 18.41
N VAL A 128 19.31 2.49 18.02
CA VAL A 128 18.79 1.71 16.88
C VAL A 128 18.54 2.64 15.70
N GLU A 129 19.10 2.32 14.54
CA GLU A 129 18.94 3.10 13.31
C GLU A 129 17.53 2.88 12.72
N VAL A 130 16.87 3.93 12.22
CA VAL A 130 15.59 3.79 11.51
C VAL A 130 15.75 4.17 10.04
N LYS A 131 15.47 3.21 9.15
CA LYS A 131 15.59 3.32 7.69
C LYS A 131 14.21 3.32 7.04
N TYR A 132 13.95 4.36 6.28
CA TYR A 132 12.70 4.54 5.56
C TYR A 132 12.89 4.37 4.06
N PHE A 133 12.00 3.60 3.42
CA PHE A 133 12.04 3.28 1.99
C PHE A 133 10.77 3.78 1.29
N TRP A 134 10.89 4.25 0.05
CA TRP A 134 9.73 4.74 -0.69
C TRP A 134 9.16 3.66 -1.61
N GLY A 135 8.08 3.00 -1.19
CA GLY A 135 7.51 1.85 -1.90
C GLY A 135 6.02 1.94 -2.23
N SER A 136 5.39 3.10 -2.02
CA SER A 136 3.93 3.24 -2.12
C SER A 136 3.43 3.61 -3.52
N THR A 137 4.24 4.21 -4.38
CA THR A 137 3.83 4.78 -5.68
C THR A 137 4.32 3.97 -6.87
N LEU A 138 3.74 4.21 -8.04
CA LEU A 138 4.19 3.61 -9.29
C LEU A 138 5.52 4.20 -9.76
N TYR A 139 5.62 5.53 -9.81
CA TYR A 139 6.89 6.24 -10.02
C TYR A 139 7.57 6.48 -8.69
N HIS A 140 8.86 6.19 -8.62
CA HIS A 140 9.63 6.47 -7.42
C HIS A 140 9.82 7.98 -7.25
N VAL A 141 9.80 8.47 -6.01
CA VAL A 141 9.95 9.90 -5.72
C VAL A 141 11.23 10.49 -6.29
N ASP A 142 12.34 9.74 -6.23
CA ASP A 142 13.65 10.16 -6.75
C ASP A 142 13.74 10.14 -8.29
N ASP A 143 12.78 9.54 -8.99
CA ASP A 143 12.76 9.49 -10.46
C ASP A 143 11.88 10.60 -11.05
N LEU A 144 11.28 11.44 -10.20
CA LEU A 144 10.49 12.58 -10.66
C LEU A 144 11.41 13.61 -11.34
N PRO A 145 10.99 14.21 -12.47
CA PRO A 145 11.79 15.20 -13.19
C PRO A 145 11.73 16.59 -12.56
N PHE A 146 11.36 16.66 -11.28
CA PHE A 146 11.24 17.86 -10.48
C PHE A 146 11.27 17.50 -9.01
N ASP A 147 11.76 18.43 -8.18
CA ASP A 147 11.69 18.30 -6.73
C ASP A 147 10.24 18.40 -6.25
N LEU A 148 9.90 17.71 -5.16
CA LEU A 148 8.54 17.71 -4.62
C LEU A 148 8.03 19.12 -4.24
N ASP A 149 8.89 20.07 -3.89
CA ASP A 149 8.48 21.46 -3.65
C ASP A 149 7.87 22.10 -4.91
N ARG A 150 8.34 21.67 -6.09
CA ARG A 150 7.85 22.07 -7.42
C ARG A 150 6.76 21.14 -7.97
N MET A 151 6.19 20.27 -7.12
CA MET A 151 5.07 19.39 -7.50
C MET A 151 3.91 20.23 -8.05
N PRO A 152 3.41 19.92 -9.26
CA PRO A 152 2.28 20.63 -9.85
C PRO A 152 1.02 20.55 -9.00
N SER A 153 0.22 21.62 -8.99
CA SER A 153 -1.06 21.69 -8.28
C SER A 153 -2.21 21.03 -9.04
N THR A 154 -2.02 20.74 -10.33
CA THR A 154 -3.03 20.08 -11.18
C THR A 154 -2.50 18.75 -11.69
N TYR A 155 -3.41 17.79 -11.83
CA TYR A 155 -3.07 16.48 -12.39
C TYR A 155 -2.56 16.57 -13.83
N GLY A 156 -3.16 17.44 -14.66
CA GLY A 156 -2.75 17.61 -16.06
C GLY A 156 -1.28 18.00 -16.19
N SER A 157 -0.85 19.03 -15.43
CA SER A 157 0.56 19.46 -15.43
C SER A 157 1.49 18.43 -14.81
N PHE A 158 1.04 17.67 -13.81
CA PHE A 158 1.82 16.54 -13.28
C PHE A 158 2.05 15.47 -14.35
N ARG A 159 0.97 15.01 -15.01
CA ARG A 159 1.00 13.99 -16.05
C ARG A 159 1.92 14.37 -17.21
N GLU A 160 1.87 15.63 -17.65
CA GLU A 160 2.76 16.15 -18.70
C GLU A 160 4.23 16.07 -18.27
N LYS A 161 4.56 16.52 -17.05
CA LYS A 161 5.94 16.50 -16.57
C LYS A 161 6.51 15.10 -16.40
N VAL A 162 5.71 14.14 -15.93
CA VAL A 162 6.18 12.76 -15.72
C VAL A 162 6.10 11.89 -16.97
N GLN A 163 5.77 12.48 -18.13
CA GLN A 163 5.79 11.78 -19.40
C GLN A 163 7.21 11.28 -19.69
N GLY A 164 7.34 9.98 -19.95
CA GLY A 164 8.63 9.34 -20.24
C GLY A 164 9.40 8.87 -19.00
N VAL A 165 8.93 9.14 -17.78
CA VAL A 165 9.51 8.55 -16.57
C VAL A 165 9.32 7.03 -16.61
N ALA A 166 10.41 6.30 -16.39
CA ALA A 166 10.38 4.84 -16.39
C ALA A 166 9.83 4.31 -15.05
N VAL A 167 8.93 3.33 -15.12
CA VAL A 167 8.58 2.54 -13.94
C VAL A 167 9.75 1.63 -13.58
N ARG A 168 10.26 1.73 -12.34
CA ARG A 168 11.31 0.83 -11.83
C ARG A 168 10.85 -0.62 -11.89
N ARG A 169 11.78 -1.54 -12.15
CA ARG A 169 11.50 -2.97 -12.06
C ARG A 169 11.07 -3.35 -10.66
N THR A 170 10.16 -4.31 -10.56
CA THR A 170 9.75 -4.87 -9.27
C THR A 170 10.90 -5.61 -8.60
N ILE A 171 10.92 -5.57 -7.27
CA ILE A 171 11.82 -6.38 -6.46
C ILE A 171 11.19 -7.78 -6.33
N GLU A 172 11.94 -8.80 -6.70
CA GLU A 172 11.49 -10.18 -6.57
C GLU A 172 11.23 -10.55 -5.10
N ALA A 173 10.18 -11.31 -4.86
CA ALA A 173 9.87 -11.80 -3.52
C ALA A 173 10.96 -12.77 -3.06
N LEU A 174 11.43 -12.62 -1.82
CA LEU A 174 12.37 -13.56 -1.24
C LEU A 174 11.73 -14.95 -1.10
N ASP A 175 12.41 -15.99 -1.61
CA ASP A 175 11.97 -17.39 -1.46
C ASP A 175 12.11 -17.89 -0.02
N GLN A 176 13.12 -17.41 0.68
CA GLN A 176 13.35 -17.66 2.10
C GLN A 176 13.65 -16.33 2.80
N ILE A 177 13.02 -16.13 3.95
CA ILE A 177 13.21 -14.98 4.81
C ILE A 177 13.93 -15.46 6.05
N LYS A 178 14.97 -14.71 6.44
CA LYS A 178 15.75 -15.02 7.65
C LYS A 178 14.79 -15.14 8.84
N GLY A 179 14.93 -16.25 9.58
CA GLY A 179 14.05 -16.57 10.70
C GLY A 179 14.14 -15.58 11.85
N LEU A 180 13.20 -15.72 12.78
CA LEU A 180 13.14 -14.91 13.99
C LEU A 180 14.44 -14.99 14.81
N PRO A 181 14.84 -13.90 15.49
CA PRO A 181 15.97 -13.94 16.40
C PRO A 181 15.70 -14.96 17.53
N LYS A 182 16.66 -15.86 17.77
CA LYS A 182 16.60 -16.79 18.93
C LYS A 182 16.68 -16.06 20.27
N ARG A 183 17.25 -14.85 20.28
CA ARG A 183 17.41 -14.02 21.47
C ARG A 183 16.07 -13.38 21.84
N GLY A 184 15.78 -13.36 23.14
CA GLY A 184 14.64 -12.63 23.69
C GLY A 184 13.32 -13.39 23.69
N GLY A 185 13.24 -14.57 23.06
CA GLY A 185 12.02 -15.39 23.07
C GLY A 185 10.78 -14.61 22.65
N VAL A 186 10.90 -13.76 21.62
CA VAL A 186 9.82 -12.86 21.22
C VAL A 186 8.69 -13.69 20.62
N GLU A 187 7.61 -13.84 21.38
CA GLU A 187 6.44 -14.58 20.93
C GLU A 187 5.71 -13.87 19.77
N PRO A 188 5.23 -14.58 18.75
CA PRO A 188 4.51 -14.00 17.63
C PRO A 188 3.28 -13.18 18.05
N GLY A 189 2.61 -13.56 19.14
CA GLY A 189 1.38 -12.93 19.62
C GLY A 189 0.17 -13.18 18.73
N GLU A 190 -1.02 -12.95 19.27
CA GLU A 190 -2.27 -13.16 18.55
C GLU A 190 -2.67 -11.95 17.71
N ILE A 191 -3.41 -12.21 16.62
CA ILE A 191 -4.03 -11.13 15.83
C ILE A 191 -5.32 -10.73 16.56
N PRO A 192 -5.42 -9.47 17.04
CA PRO A 192 -6.54 -9.05 17.88
C PRO A 192 -7.86 -9.22 17.15
N THR A 193 -8.93 -9.54 17.84
CA THR A 193 -10.32 -9.54 17.39
C THR A 193 -10.83 -8.12 17.16
N LEU A 194 -11.98 -7.97 16.48
CA LEU A 194 -12.61 -6.66 16.34
C LEU A 194 -13.00 -6.05 17.70
N ALA A 195 -13.48 -6.88 18.63
CA ALA A 195 -13.85 -6.45 19.97
C ALA A 195 -12.64 -5.90 20.75
N GLU A 196 -11.47 -6.55 20.66
CA GLU A 196 -10.21 -6.06 21.27
C GLU A 196 -9.72 -4.75 20.64
N LEU A 197 -10.11 -4.46 19.39
CA LEU A 197 -9.89 -3.18 18.73
C LEU A 197 -10.98 -2.14 19.05
N GLY A 198 -11.89 -2.44 19.98
CA GLY A 198 -12.99 -1.56 20.38
C GLY A 198 -14.14 -1.48 19.37
N LEU A 199 -14.22 -2.44 18.43
CA LEU A 199 -15.25 -2.50 17.41
C LEU A 199 -16.23 -3.64 17.70
N ASN A 200 -17.46 -3.26 18.03
CA ASN A 200 -18.58 -4.18 18.23
C ASN A 200 -19.59 -3.99 17.10
N PRO A 201 -19.40 -4.64 15.94
CA PRO A 201 -20.37 -4.54 14.86
C PRO A 201 -21.69 -5.15 15.33
N GLY A 202 -22.77 -4.36 15.27
CA GLY A 202 -24.13 -4.90 15.38
C GLY A 202 -24.42 -5.86 14.20
N PRO A 203 -25.51 -6.64 14.26
CA PRO A 203 -25.95 -7.41 13.11
C PRO A 203 -26.09 -6.47 11.90
N ALA A 204 -25.37 -6.76 10.82
CA ALA A 204 -25.38 -5.93 9.62
C ALA A 204 -26.81 -5.92 9.04
N MET A 205 -27.44 -4.75 9.03
CA MET A 205 -28.73 -4.53 8.37
C MET A 205 -28.43 -4.12 6.92
N SER A 206 -28.99 -4.83 5.94
CA SER A 206 -28.99 -4.31 4.56
C SER A 206 -29.88 -3.06 4.46
N GLN A 207 -29.73 -2.27 3.40
CA GLN A 207 -30.67 -1.18 3.07
C GLN A 207 -32.12 -1.67 2.94
N ASP A 208 -32.33 -2.97 2.73
CA ASP A 208 -33.64 -3.63 2.60
C ASP A 208 -34.14 -4.27 3.91
N GLY A 209 -33.51 -4.01 5.06
CA GLY A 209 -33.96 -4.52 6.36
C GLY A 209 -33.81 -6.03 6.55
N LYS A 210 -33.04 -6.71 5.70
CA LYS A 210 -32.67 -8.13 5.89
C LYS A 210 -31.34 -8.22 6.63
N PRO A 211 -31.09 -9.30 7.39
CA PRO A 211 -29.75 -9.60 7.87
C PRO A 211 -28.84 -9.69 6.64
N ALA A 212 -27.99 -8.69 6.45
CA ALA A 212 -26.91 -8.80 5.49
C ALA A 212 -26.01 -9.87 6.07
N ALA A 213 -26.13 -11.09 5.57
CA ALA A 213 -25.11 -12.08 5.80
C ALA A 213 -23.76 -11.42 5.48
N VAL A 214 -22.78 -11.58 6.36
CA VAL A 214 -21.40 -11.13 6.19
C VAL A 214 -20.76 -11.97 5.07
N THR A 215 -21.38 -11.97 3.89
CA THR A 215 -21.15 -12.91 2.77
C THR A 215 -21.02 -12.15 1.46
N SER A 216 -20.54 -10.92 1.52
CA SER A 216 -19.81 -10.25 0.44
C SER A 216 -18.59 -9.50 1.00
N SER A 217 -17.98 -10.03 2.07
CA SER A 217 -16.78 -9.43 2.66
C SER A 217 -15.61 -9.62 1.70
N LEU A 218 -15.07 -8.52 1.18
CA LEU A 218 -13.77 -8.52 0.53
C LEU A 218 -12.76 -9.15 1.49
N VAL A 219 -12.04 -10.17 1.03
CA VAL A 219 -11.04 -10.88 1.83
C VAL A 219 -9.72 -10.12 1.74
N GLY A 220 -9.14 -9.76 2.88
CA GLY A 220 -7.84 -9.11 2.93
C GLY A 220 -6.67 -10.03 2.56
N GLY A 221 -5.53 -9.44 2.19
CA GLY A 221 -4.28 -10.17 2.00
C GLY A 221 -3.71 -10.16 0.59
N GLU A 222 -2.39 -10.34 0.53
CA GLU A 222 -1.61 -10.40 -0.71
C GLU A 222 -2.07 -11.57 -1.60
N THR A 223 -2.40 -12.73 -1.02
CA THR A 223 -2.84 -13.92 -1.76
C THR A 223 -4.08 -13.62 -2.61
N GLU A 224 -5.13 -13.07 -1.99
CA GLU A 224 -6.36 -12.67 -2.67
C GLU A 224 -6.10 -11.54 -3.67
N ALA A 225 -5.23 -10.58 -3.34
CA ALA A 225 -4.85 -9.50 -4.23
C ALA A 225 -4.26 -10.01 -5.55
N LEU A 226 -3.33 -10.97 -5.46
CA LEU A 226 -2.64 -11.55 -6.61
C LEU A 226 -3.59 -12.41 -7.44
N GLU A 227 -4.51 -13.14 -6.81
CA GLU A 227 -5.52 -13.92 -7.53
C GLU A 227 -6.48 -13.00 -8.31
N ARG A 228 -6.95 -11.92 -7.68
CA ARG A 228 -7.79 -10.91 -8.34
C ARG A 228 -7.08 -10.21 -9.48
N LEU A 229 -5.80 -9.85 -9.29
CA LEU A 229 -5.00 -9.26 -10.37
C LEU A 229 -4.89 -10.21 -11.56
N LYS A 230 -4.65 -11.50 -11.33
CA LYS A 230 -4.59 -12.51 -12.41
C LYS A 230 -5.93 -12.63 -13.16
N LYS A 231 -7.04 -12.72 -12.43
CA LYS A 231 -8.39 -12.77 -13.01
C LYS A 231 -8.66 -11.52 -13.86
N PHE A 232 -8.38 -10.35 -13.30
CA PHE A 232 -8.52 -9.07 -13.99
C PHE A 232 -7.64 -9.00 -15.24
N ALA A 233 -6.37 -9.42 -15.17
CA ALA A 233 -5.46 -9.46 -16.32
C ALA A 233 -5.96 -10.39 -17.44
N ALA A 234 -6.53 -11.54 -17.07
CA ALA A 234 -7.12 -12.48 -18.03
C ALA A 234 -8.36 -11.89 -18.69
N GLU A 235 -9.28 -11.30 -17.93
CA GLU A 235 -10.48 -10.62 -18.44
C GLU A 235 -10.11 -9.49 -19.41
N CYS A 236 -9.13 -8.66 -19.03
CA CYS A 236 -8.57 -7.61 -19.87
C CYS A 236 -8.10 -8.12 -21.24
N SER A 237 -7.52 -9.32 -21.28
CA SER A 237 -6.98 -9.91 -22.51
C SER A 237 -8.05 -10.50 -23.42
N MET A 238 -9.23 -10.79 -22.89
CA MET A 238 -10.35 -11.39 -23.63
C MET A 238 -11.27 -10.34 -24.26
N GLN A 239 -11.17 -9.06 -23.89
CA GLN A 239 -12.04 -8.03 -24.46
C GLN A 239 -11.58 -7.59 -25.86
N PRO A 240 -12.47 -7.58 -26.86
CA PRO A 240 -12.14 -7.07 -28.19
C PRO A 240 -11.86 -5.56 -28.15
N LYS A 241 -10.91 -5.09 -28.96
CA LYS A 241 -10.66 -3.65 -29.17
C LYS A 241 -11.96 -3.00 -29.66
N LYS A 242 -12.64 -2.21 -28.82
CA LYS A 242 -13.66 -1.28 -29.30
C LYS A 242 -12.94 -0.12 -29.99
N GLY A 243 -12.77 -0.23 -31.31
CA GLY A 243 -12.45 0.93 -32.14
C GLY A 243 -13.68 1.81 -32.21
N ASP A 244 -13.65 2.95 -31.53
CA ASP A 244 -14.68 3.97 -31.69
C ASP A 244 -14.31 4.84 -32.90
N LYS A 245 -15.23 5.01 -33.86
CA LYS A 245 -14.93 5.67 -35.15
C LYS A 245 -14.70 7.18 -35.03
N ASP A 246 -15.01 7.79 -33.89
CA ASP A 246 -14.96 9.25 -33.69
C ASP A 246 -14.13 9.70 -32.49
N SER A 247 -13.40 8.78 -31.84
CA SER A 247 -12.46 9.17 -30.79
C SER A 247 -11.09 8.56 -31.06
N THR A 248 -10.06 9.40 -31.11
CA THR A 248 -8.64 9.01 -31.10
C THR A 248 -8.21 8.34 -29.78
N ARG A 249 -9.16 7.84 -28.99
CA ARG A 249 -8.95 7.10 -27.75
C ARG A 249 -9.38 5.67 -27.98
N ASP A 250 -8.49 4.91 -28.59
CA ASP A 250 -8.54 3.45 -28.51
C ASP A 250 -8.32 3.02 -27.06
N SER A 251 -9.39 3.03 -26.26
CA SER A 251 -9.39 2.51 -24.89
C SER A 251 -9.89 1.08 -24.90
N ILE A 252 -9.02 0.10 -24.63
CA ILE A 252 -9.44 -1.29 -24.35
C ILE A 252 -10.34 -1.35 -23.09
N TYR A 253 -10.41 -0.29 -22.28
CA TYR A 253 -11.12 -0.28 -21.01
C TYR A 253 -12.16 0.84 -20.94
N GLY A 254 -13.45 0.48 -20.94
CA GLY A 254 -14.55 1.42 -20.74
C GLY A 254 -14.68 1.82 -19.27
N ALA A 255 -15.26 3.00 -19.01
CA ALA A 255 -15.50 3.57 -17.67
C ALA A 255 -16.30 2.68 -16.69
N ASN A 256 -16.87 1.56 -17.17
CA ASN A 256 -17.62 0.59 -16.37
C ASN A 256 -16.76 -0.58 -15.85
N PHE A 257 -15.49 -0.70 -16.25
CA PHE A 257 -14.61 -1.81 -15.87
C PHE A 257 -13.72 -1.41 -14.69
N SER A 258 -14.19 -1.65 -13.46
CA SER A 258 -13.44 -1.37 -12.24
C SER A 258 -12.78 -2.66 -11.74
N CYS A 259 -11.45 -2.67 -11.62
CA CYS A 259 -10.65 -3.79 -11.11
C CYS A 259 -10.94 -4.16 -9.65
N LYS A 260 -11.76 -3.36 -8.94
CA LYS A 260 -12.08 -3.48 -7.51
C LYS A 260 -10.86 -3.71 -6.60
N ILE A 261 -9.65 -3.31 -7.03
CA ILE A 261 -8.38 -3.67 -6.37
C ILE A 261 -7.93 -2.65 -5.31
N SER A 262 -8.62 -1.51 -5.21
CA SER A 262 -8.22 -0.40 -4.35
C SER A 262 -8.00 -0.75 -2.87
N PRO A 263 -8.74 -1.68 -2.23
CA PRO A 263 -8.46 -2.06 -0.84
C PRO A 263 -7.08 -2.70 -0.65
N TRP A 264 -6.62 -3.50 -1.61
CA TRP A 264 -5.29 -4.13 -1.57
C TRP A 264 -4.17 -3.15 -1.91
N LEU A 265 -4.40 -2.17 -2.79
CA LEU A 265 -3.46 -1.06 -3.01
C LEU A 265 -3.36 -0.11 -1.81
N ALA A 266 -4.44 0.06 -1.04
CA ALA A 266 -4.49 0.93 0.13
C ALA A 266 -3.81 0.30 1.36
N THR A 267 -3.97 -1.01 1.56
CA THR A 267 -3.27 -1.77 2.61
C THR A 267 -1.87 -2.22 2.21
N GLY A 268 -1.49 -2.00 0.95
CA GLY A 268 -0.21 -2.40 0.39
C GLY A 268 -0.04 -3.90 0.21
N CYS A 269 -1.12 -4.69 0.28
CA CYS A 269 -1.15 -6.09 -0.15
C CYS A 269 -0.85 -6.27 -1.64
N LEU A 270 -1.00 -5.21 -2.44
CA LEU A 270 -0.58 -5.16 -3.84
C LEU A 270 0.31 -3.94 -4.09
N SER A 271 1.45 -4.15 -4.75
CA SER A 271 2.27 -3.05 -5.25
C SER A 271 1.69 -2.47 -6.56
N PRO A 272 1.67 -1.14 -6.74
CA PRO A 272 1.34 -0.53 -8.01
C PRO A 272 2.32 -0.90 -9.13
N ARG A 273 3.62 -1.08 -8.82
CA ARG A 273 4.64 -1.52 -9.80
C ARG A 273 4.38 -2.95 -10.25
N PHE A 274 4.07 -3.84 -9.31
CA PHE A 274 3.74 -5.23 -9.63
C PHE A 274 2.46 -5.34 -10.47
N MET A 275 1.43 -4.58 -10.12
CA MET A 275 0.22 -4.48 -10.93
C MET A 275 0.53 -4.02 -12.37
N TYR A 276 1.35 -2.97 -12.52
CA TYR A 276 1.76 -2.47 -13.82
C TYR A 276 2.51 -3.53 -14.63
N GLU A 277 3.52 -4.17 -14.04
CA GLU A 277 4.30 -5.19 -14.75
C GLU A 277 3.47 -6.38 -15.19
N GLU A 278 2.56 -6.88 -14.34
CA GLU A 278 1.75 -8.06 -14.67
C GLU A 278 0.77 -7.77 -15.81
N LEU A 279 0.17 -6.59 -15.81
CA LEU A 279 -0.74 -6.19 -16.88
C LEU A 279 0.00 -5.88 -18.17
N LYS A 280 1.22 -5.31 -18.07
CA LYS A 280 2.10 -5.13 -19.22
C LYS A 280 2.49 -6.47 -19.85
N LYS A 281 2.91 -7.44 -19.04
CA LYS A 281 3.25 -8.80 -19.50
C LYS A 281 2.08 -9.45 -20.22
N THR A 282 0.87 -9.33 -19.67
CA THR A 282 -0.33 -9.95 -20.24
C THR A 282 -0.74 -9.29 -21.56
N ALA A 283 -0.73 -7.95 -21.62
CA ALA A 283 -1.00 -7.21 -22.85
C ALA A 283 0.00 -7.55 -23.98
N THR A 284 1.30 -7.64 -23.67
CA THR A 284 2.33 -8.03 -24.65
C THR A 284 2.11 -9.46 -25.16
N LYS A 285 1.76 -10.42 -24.28
CA LYS A 285 1.45 -11.79 -24.68
C LYS A 285 0.24 -11.85 -25.61
N ALA A 286 -0.84 -11.14 -25.28
CA ALA A 286 -2.04 -11.07 -26.11
C ALA A 286 -1.76 -10.48 -27.51
N ILE A 287 -0.94 -9.42 -27.59
CA ILE A 287 -0.51 -8.83 -28.86
C ILE A 287 0.31 -9.84 -29.67
N SER A 288 1.32 -10.47 -29.06
CA SER A 288 2.18 -11.44 -29.75
C SER A 288 1.39 -12.64 -30.33
N ALA A 289 0.37 -13.12 -29.61
CA ALA A 289 -0.51 -14.18 -30.07
C ALA A 289 -1.42 -13.74 -31.24
N ALA A 290 -1.85 -12.47 -31.26
CA ALA A 290 -2.67 -11.92 -32.34
C ALA A 290 -1.88 -11.61 -33.63
N THR A 291 -0.61 -11.19 -33.53
CA THR A 291 0.25 -10.86 -34.70
C THR A 291 0.67 -12.06 -35.55
N ASN A 292 0.42 -13.30 -35.13
CA ASN A 292 0.51 -14.47 -36.01
C ASN A 292 -0.65 -14.55 -37.02
N GLN A 293 -1.62 -13.62 -36.96
CA GLN A 293 -2.68 -13.44 -37.95
C GLN A 293 -2.74 -11.97 -38.40
N LYS A 294 -2.15 -11.69 -39.57
CA LYS A 294 -2.16 -10.43 -40.36
C LYS A 294 -1.12 -9.34 -40.04
N ASN A 295 -0.52 -8.88 -41.14
CA ASN A 295 0.52 -7.86 -41.26
C ASN A 295 0.10 -6.46 -40.73
N GLY A 296 1.07 -5.81 -40.08
CA GLY A 296 1.38 -4.40 -40.32
C GLY A 296 0.49 -3.33 -39.67
N ALA A 297 0.66 -3.11 -38.36
CA ALA A 297 0.65 -1.78 -37.71
C ALA A 297 0.94 -1.94 -36.20
N ALA A 298 2.20 -1.78 -35.81
CA ALA A 298 2.60 -1.79 -34.41
C ALA A 298 2.26 -0.43 -33.75
N GLY A 299 1.00 -0.24 -33.37
CA GLY A 299 0.59 0.80 -32.43
C GLY A 299 0.67 0.27 -31.00
N SER A 300 1.57 0.81 -30.18
CA SER A 300 1.95 0.26 -28.87
C SER A 300 0.96 0.52 -27.72
N ASP A 301 -0.25 1.06 -27.96
CA ASP A 301 -0.78 2.05 -26.99
C ASP A 301 -2.17 1.83 -26.37
N ASN A 302 -2.90 0.76 -26.65
CA ASN A 302 -4.37 0.85 -26.50
C ASN A 302 -5.03 0.27 -25.25
N GLY A 303 -4.35 0.14 -24.12
CA GLY A 303 -5.03 -0.25 -22.87
C GLY A 303 -4.24 0.00 -21.59
N MET A 304 -2.92 -0.15 -21.68
CA MET A 304 -2.01 0.25 -20.61
C MET A 304 -2.24 1.69 -20.16
N ASN A 305 -2.61 2.57 -21.11
CA ASN A 305 -2.81 4.00 -20.90
C ASN A 305 -3.92 4.36 -19.90
N TRP A 306 -5.05 3.64 -19.87
CA TRP A 306 -6.12 3.97 -18.92
C TRP A 306 -5.78 3.56 -17.49
N LEU A 307 -5.29 2.33 -17.28
CA LEU A 307 -4.92 1.92 -15.93
C LEU A 307 -3.69 2.68 -15.42
N MET A 308 -2.71 2.95 -16.30
CA MET A 308 -1.62 3.86 -16.01
C MET A 308 -2.18 5.22 -15.57
N PHE A 309 -3.18 5.76 -16.27
CA PHE A 309 -3.83 7.01 -15.91
C PHE A 309 -4.45 6.97 -14.50
N GLU A 310 -5.16 5.90 -14.12
CA GLU A 310 -5.73 5.75 -12.77
C GLU A 310 -4.67 5.57 -11.67
N LEU A 311 -3.62 4.78 -11.93
CA LEU A 311 -2.49 4.65 -10.99
C LEU A 311 -1.72 5.97 -10.85
N LEU A 312 -1.62 6.77 -11.91
CA LEU A 312 -1.03 8.10 -11.85
C LEU A 312 -1.85 9.07 -11.02
N TRP A 313 -3.18 8.94 -10.99
CA TRP A 313 -4.01 9.74 -10.06
C TRP A 313 -3.67 9.41 -8.61
N ARG A 314 -3.50 8.12 -8.29
CA ARG A 314 -3.07 7.68 -6.96
C ARG A 314 -1.69 8.24 -6.59
N ASP A 315 -0.73 8.20 -7.51
CA ASP A 315 0.59 8.80 -7.31
C ASP A 315 0.53 10.32 -7.13
N PHE A 316 -0.23 11.01 -7.98
CA PHE A 316 -0.45 12.45 -7.90
C PHE A 316 -0.93 12.85 -6.51
N PHE A 317 -1.98 12.20 -6.00
CA PHE A 317 -2.51 12.51 -4.67
C PHE A 317 -1.50 12.20 -3.56
N ARG A 318 -0.74 11.10 -3.65
CA ARG A 318 0.33 10.79 -2.68
C ARG A 318 1.40 11.89 -2.66
N PHE A 319 1.87 12.34 -3.82
CA PHE A 319 2.89 13.39 -3.91
C PHE A 319 2.37 14.76 -3.48
N VAL A 320 1.14 15.11 -3.84
CA VAL A 320 0.46 16.32 -3.34
C VAL A 320 0.36 16.27 -1.82
N THR A 321 -0.12 15.17 -1.23
CA THR A 321 -0.16 15.00 0.23
C THR A 321 1.22 15.18 0.84
N LYS A 322 2.28 14.60 0.25
CA LYS A 322 3.65 14.78 0.74
C LYS A 322 4.07 16.25 0.73
N LYS A 323 3.87 16.97 -0.38
CA LYS A 323 4.19 18.40 -0.49
C LYS A 323 3.50 19.24 0.58
N TYR A 324 2.20 19.02 0.80
CA TYR A 324 1.43 19.87 1.70
C TYR A 324 1.43 19.42 3.16
N SER A 325 1.81 18.17 3.47
CA SER A 325 1.91 17.70 4.87
C SER A 325 3.21 18.11 5.55
N THR A 326 4.25 18.46 4.79
CA THR A 326 5.55 18.93 5.32
C THR A 326 5.65 20.45 5.40
N GLY A 327 4.65 21.18 4.90
CA GLY A 327 4.61 22.65 4.97
C GLY A 327 4.30 23.14 6.38
N LYS A 328 5.15 24.06 6.87
CA LYS A 328 4.99 24.87 8.10
C LYS A 328 3.52 25.18 8.41
N ASN A 329 3.12 25.05 9.68
CA ASN A 329 1.91 25.60 10.30
C ASN A 329 1.02 26.35 9.30
N ALA A 330 0.12 25.63 8.63
CA ALA A 330 -0.97 26.29 7.94
C ALA A 330 -1.79 26.94 9.05
N GLU A 331 -1.60 28.25 9.25
CA GLU A 331 -2.58 29.09 9.91
C GLU A 331 -3.93 28.74 9.28
N VAL A 332 -4.82 28.21 10.11
CA VAL A 332 -6.20 27.94 9.73
C VAL A 332 -6.82 29.29 9.43
N VAL A 333 -6.78 29.71 8.16
CA VAL A 333 -7.66 30.77 7.68
C VAL A 333 -9.05 30.15 7.65
N PRO A 334 -10.00 30.61 8.49
CA PRO A 334 -11.34 30.07 8.47
C PRO A 334 -11.95 30.33 7.09
N ALA A 335 -12.54 29.30 6.49
CA ALA A 335 -13.33 29.45 5.28
C ALA A 335 -14.43 30.49 5.55
N THR A 336 -14.30 31.67 4.94
CA THR A 336 -15.34 32.68 4.97
C THR A 336 -16.53 32.12 4.21
N ALA A 337 -17.61 31.82 4.93
CA ALA A 337 -18.84 31.34 4.34
C ALA A 337 -19.33 32.38 3.32
N CYS A 338 -19.56 31.93 2.08
CA CYS A 338 -20.32 32.69 1.10
C CYS A 338 -21.73 32.90 1.65
N THR A 339 -21.98 34.05 2.26
CA THR A 339 -23.34 34.54 2.47
C THR A 339 -23.91 34.91 1.11
N GLY A 340 -24.79 34.05 0.60
CA GLY A 340 -25.61 34.36 -0.56
C GLY A 340 -26.46 35.60 -0.25
N ALA A 341 -26.34 36.59 -1.12
CA ALA A 341 -27.21 37.76 -1.12
C ALA A 341 -28.65 37.32 -1.39
N LEU A 342 -29.53 37.64 -0.44
CA LEU A 342 -30.97 37.72 -0.69
C LEU A 342 -31.21 38.92 -1.62
N ALA A 343 -31.91 38.66 -2.72
CA ALA A 343 -32.67 39.64 -3.49
C ALA A 343 -34.09 39.10 -3.65
#